data_AF-A0A3D3GVW8-F1
#
_entry.id   AF-A0A3D3GVW8-F1
#
_cell.length_a   1.000
_cell.length_b   1.000
_cell.length_c   1.000
_cell.angle_alpha   90.00
_cell.angle_beta   90.00
_cell.angle_gamma   90.00
#
_symmetry.space_group_name_H-M   'P 1'
#
loop_
_entity.id
_entity.type
_entity.pdbx_description
1 polymer ?
#
loop_
_entity_poly.entity_id
_entity_poly.type
_entity_poly.pdbx_seq_one_letter_code
_entity_poly.pdbx_strand_id
1 'polypeptide(L)' 'MRIKLTQDLVCGPDTFLIGEEYEAVLILPRSTTVEFVANSGRKIRAFSYEYVKVTSESIT' A
#
# COMPACT_ATOMS: atom_id res chain seq x y z
N MET A 1 -6.60 6.14 -1.54
CA MET A 1 -5.93 6.01 -2.86
C MET A 1 -5.50 4.57 -2.96
N ARG A 2 -5.66 3.96 -4.12
CA ARG A 2 -5.34 2.54 -4.28
C ARG A 2 -3.88 2.35 -4.64
N ILE A 3 -3.20 1.46 -3.93
CA ILE A 3 -1.83 1.06 -4.20
C ILE A 3 -1.77 -0.44 -4.49
N LYS A 4 -0.76 -0.86 -5.24
CA LYS A 4 -0.41 -2.26 -5.47
C LYS A 4 1.01 -2.50 -4.98
N LEU A 5 1.21 -3.52 -4.14
CA LEU A 5 2.54 -3.88 -3.65
C LEU A 5 3.39 -4.43 -4.79
N THR A 6 4.66 -4.01 -4.84
CA THR A 6 5.63 -4.47 -5.86
C THR A 6 6.62 -5.49 -5.32
N GLN A 7 6.52 -5.80 -4.03
CA GLN A 7 7.33 -6.80 -3.33
C GLN A 7 6.57 -7.29 -2.10
N ASP A 8 7.02 -8.42 -1.54
CA ASP A 8 6.49 -8.90 -0.27
C ASP A 8 6.87 -7.96 0.87
N LEU A 9 5.94 -7.73 1.79
CA LEU A 9 6.13 -6.91 2.98
C LEU A 9 5.88 -7.76 4.22
N VAL A 10 6.89 -7.86 5.09
CA VAL A 10 6.77 -8.54 6.38
C VAL A 10 6.74 -7.48 7.48
N CYS A 11 5.63 -7.38 8.20
CA CYS A 11 5.41 -6.40 9.26
C CYS A 11 4.96 -7.11 10.54
N GLY A 12 5.94 -7.55 11.33
CA GLY A 12 5.68 -8.35 12.52
C GLY A 12 5.03 -9.69 12.13
N PRO A 13 3.83 -10.02 12.63
CA PRO A 13 3.14 -11.27 12.28
C PRO A 13 2.34 -11.18 10.98
N ASP A 14 2.18 -9.98 10.41
CA ASP A 14 1.42 -9.78 9.18
C ASP A 14 2.38 -9.86 7.98
N THR A 15 2.01 -10.67 6.99
CA THR A 15 2.70 -10.78 5.70
C THR A 15 1.75 -10.32 4.60
N PHE A 16 2.23 -9.42 3.75
CA PHE A 16 1.51 -8.90 2.59
C PHE A 16 2.30 -9.27 1.34
N LEU A 17 1.61 -9.79 0.34
CA LEU A 17 2.24 -10.37 -0.83
C LEU A 17 2.33 -9.38 -1.98
N ILE A 18 3.36 -9.56 -2.81
CA ILE A 18 3.49 -8.85 -4.07
C ILE A 18 2.21 -8.95 -4.90
N GLY A 19 1.78 -7.82 -5.45
CA GLY A 19 0.61 -7.71 -6.31
C GLY A 19 -0.71 -7.52 -5.57
N GLU A 20 -0.75 -7.65 -4.24
CA GLU A 20 -1.92 -7.29 -3.45
C GLU A 20 -2.18 -5.77 -3.51
N GLU A 21 -3.46 -5.41 -3.44
CA GLU A 21 -3.89 -4.03 -3.59
C GLU A 21 -4.63 -3.54 -2.35
N TYR A 22 -4.32 -2.33 -1.93
CA TYR A 22 -4.80 -1.75 -0.68
C TYR A 22 -5.30 -0.33 -0.88
N GLU A 23 -6.38 0.02 -0.17
CA GLU A 23 -6.72 1.41 0.05
C GLU A 23 -5.78 2.01 1.10
N ALA A 24 -5.05 3.03 0.68
CA ALA A 24 -4.04 3.69 1.49
C ALA A 24 -4.22 5.21 1.51
N VAL A 25 -3.65 5.83 2.54
CA VAL A 25 -3.61 7.29 2.73
C VAL A 25 -2.17 7.76 2.91
N LEU A 26 -1.85 8.98 2.47
CA LEU A 26 -0.55 9.58 2.77
C LEU A 26 -0.43 9.88 4.26
N ILE A 27 0.72 9.57 4.86
CA ILE A 27 0.94 9.81 6.30
C ILE A 27 0.99 11.32 6.63
N LEU A 28 1.41 12.13 5.66
CA LEU A 28 1.55 13.59 5.77
C LEU A 28 1.30 14.24 4.41
N PRO A 29 0.89 15.52 4.38
CA PRO A 29 0.87 16.30 3.15
C PRO A 29 2.23 16.27 2.45
N ARG A 30 2.24 15.98 1.14
CA ARG A 30 3.45 15.85 0.29
C ARG A 30 4.39 14.67 0.61
N SER A 31 4.04 13.79 1.55
CA SER A 31 4.79 12.54 1.74
C SER A 31 4.65 11.63 0.51
N THR A 32 5.55 10.66 0.41
CA THR A 32 5.43 9.51 -0.50
C THR A 32 5.24 8.21 0.26
N THR A 33 5.25 8.24 1.59
CA THR A 33 4.91 7.10 2.43
C THR A 33 3.40 7.05 2.63
N VAL A 34 2.86 5.84 2.54
CA VAL A 34 1.44 5.58 2.64
C VAL A 34 1.16 4.67 3.82
N GLU A 35 -0.06 4.72 4.33
CA GLU A 35 -0.57 3.86 5.38
C GLU A 35 -1.85 3.16 4.89
N PHE A 36 -1.92 1.85 5.06
CA PHE A 36 -3.14 1.05 4.84
C PHE A 36 -3.47 0.22 6.09
N VAL A 37 -4.71 -0.24 6.19
CA VAL A 37 -5.19 -1.02 7.33
C VAL A 37 -5.20 -2.50 6.96
N ALA A 38 -4.45 -3.31 7.71
CA ALA A 38 -4.45 -4.77 7.58
C ALA A 38 -5.76 -5.38 8.07
N ASN A 39 -6.02 -6.64 7.72
CA ASN A 39 -7.17 -7.40 8.24
C ASN A 39 -7.15 -7.52 9.77
N SER A 40 -5.96 -7.43 10.39
CA SER A 40 -5.78 -7.41 11.85
C SER A 40 -6.15 -6.07 12.49
N GLY A 41 -6.56 -5.06 11.70
CA GLY A 41 -6.84 -3.69 12.16
C GLY A 41 -5.58 -2.84 12.37
N ARG A 42 -4.39 -3.40 12.14
CA ARG A 42 -3.12 -2.67 12.26
C ARG A 42 -2.91 -1.74 11.08
N LYS A 43 -2.31 -0.59 11.37
CA LYS A 43 -1.84 0.36 10.38
C LYS A 43 -0.46 -0.04 9.90
N ILE A 44 -0.34 -0.28 8.60
CA ILE A 44 0.88 -0.72 7.94
C ILE A 44 1.36 0.39 7.02
N ARG A 45 2.66 0.68 7.08
CA ARG A 45 3.27 1.69 6.22
C ARG A 45 3.94 1.02 5.03
N ALA A 46 3.77 1.62 3.87
CA ALA A 46 4.52 1.27 2.67
C ALA A 46 5.25 2.52 2.14
N PHE A 47 6.52 2.34 1.80
CA PHE A 47 7.37 3.36 1.21
C PHE A 47 7.23 3.38 -0.31
N SER A 48 7.63 4.48 -0.94
CA SER A 48 7.40 4.70 -2.38
C SER A 48 8.05 3.70 -3.33
N TYR A 49 9.01 2.90 -2.86
CA TYR A 49 9.65 1.83 -3.63
C TYR A 49 8.96 0.46 -3.44
N GLU A 50 8.00 0.35 -2.51
CA GLU A 50 7.31 -0.90 -2.16
C GLU A 50 5.94 -1.01 -2.83
N TYR A 51 5.49 0.05 -3.50
CA TYR A 51 4.19 0.09 -4.14
C TYR A 51 4.17 0.95 -5.41
N VAL A 52 3.19 0.68 -6.27
CA VAL A 52 2.76 1.57 -7.35
C VAL A 52 1.35 2.08 -7.08
N LYS A 53 1.04 3.30 -7.49
CA LYS A 53 -0.32 3.82 -7.43
C LYS A 53 -1.13 3.15 -8.54
N VAL A 54 -2.29 2.62 -8.19
CA VAL A 54 -3.25 2.12 -9.18
C VAL A 54 -4.03 3.34 -9.66
N THR A 55 -3.67 3.86 -10.83
CA THR A 55 -4.53 4.81 -11.54
C THR A 55 -5.71 4.04 -12.10
N SER A 56 -6.93 4.55 -11.90
CA SER A 56 -8.12 4.02 -12.56
C SER A 56 -8.07 4.39 -14.05
N GLU A 57 -7.16 3.79 -14.80
CA GLU A 57 -7.21 3.81 -16.25
C GLU A 57 -7.61 2.42 -16.72
N SER A 58 -8.90 2.26 -16.97
CA SER A 58 -9.43 1.22 -17.84
C SER A 58 -10.77 1.70 -18.41
N ILE A 59 -10.69 2.59 -19.41
CA ILE A 59 -11.63 2.59 -20.54
C ILE A 59 -10.80 2.85 -21.79
N THR A 60 -10.41 1.77 -22.48
CA THR A 60 -10.17 1.79 -23.93
C THR A 60 -10.70 0.50 -24.52
#